data_AF-A0A7W1QT78-F1
#
_entry.id   AF-A0A7W1QT78-F1
#
_cell.length_a   1.000
_cell.length_b   1.000
_cell.length_c   1.000
_cell.angle_alpha   90.00
_cell.angle_beta   90.00
_cell.angle_gamma   90.00
#
_symmetry.space_group_name_H-M   'P 1'
#
loop_
_entity.id
_entity.type
_entity.pdbx_description
1 polymer ?
#
loop_
_entity_poly.entity_id
_entity_poly.type
_entity_poly.pdbx_seq_one_letter_code
_entity_poly.pdbx_strand_id
1 'polypeptide(L)'
;MPIQNSINCAATPYLQFITAHAENSIEGQTVEQKIAILLKPYWTAKDLNRPVATKALSGMLIRTYAWPLQRVKQALRVICAEAKDTRLEARLKAADQVARALQQEIPHAQGIPTLIKMFGRPTVNELMAIIPQGKEEPLPEIDAAIQNLEVASSLSWNALQQANDPPRLFRQGNCARRMERGDDGTLILRDLTASVLRHELARAARWYSERPNEKGQTVRADAKPPMDVVQDMLAAPNLPLPPLNRITETPVFAPDGTLQLEVGYHEAARTYYEPSEGFSLPDVPERPTAGDIARARNLLLDDLLGDFPFLSESDRAHAVALLVLPFARDLISGPTPLHLIEAPTPGSGKGLLVDAVLGPSCGRSIGLLMQTTDEDEWRKRLTARIREARPVICIDNITKPLDSGVLAGALTARIWEDRLLGANQTISLPVRCIWVATANNPTMSTEIARRSIRIRLDPDTDRPWLRDGFKHPDLRGWIDEHRGELVWAALTLICVWIATDRPRPQVKPLGSYEDWSFVIGGILAVAGVPGFLGNLSEFYEASDSEGDAWRALVSAWAEQFGQKSVAAADLFPLAVESQCFDFKDAGQRAA
;
A
#
# COMPACT_ATOMS: atom_id res chain seq x y z
N MET A 1 -10.08 81.20 -34.52
CA MET A 1 -8.62 81.06 -34.36
C MET A 1 -8.33 80.69 -32.91
N PRO A 2 -7.36 79.80 -32.59
CA PRO A 2 -6.96 78.54 -33.25
C PRO A 2 -7.79 77.35 -32.65
N ILE A 3 -7.63 76.03 -32.86
CA ILE A 3 -6.75 75.15 -33.66
C ILE A 3 -5.45 74.60 -32.99
N GLN A 4 -5.51 73.32 -32.57
CA GLN A 4 -4.39 72.37 -32.30
C GLN A 4 -3.44 72.68 -31.12
N ASN A 5 -3.01 71.72 -30.27
CA ASN A 5 -2.50 70.40 -30.64
C ASN A 5 -2.69 69.30 -29.56
N SER A 6 -2.45 68.04 -29.95
CA SER A 6 -2.76 66.80 -29.21
C SER A 6 -1.55 66.11 -28.56
N ILE A 7 -1.78 65.36 -27.47
CA ILE A 7 -1.14 64.05 -27.25
C ILE A 7 -2.19 63.05 -26.73
N ASN A 8 -2.49 62.04 -27.55
CA ASN A 8 -3.12 60.79 -27.08
C ASN A 8 -2.03 59.90 -26.47
N CYS A 9 -2.34 59.22 -25.37
CA CYS A 9 -1.68 57.96 -25.05
C CYS A 9 -2.72 56.98 -24.52
N ALA A 10 -2.90 55.86 -25.23
CA ALA A 10 -3.98 54.92 -24.96
C ALA A 10 -3.76 54.15 -23.66
N ALA A 11 -4.83 53.94 -22.88
CA ALA A 11 -4.82 52.96 -21.81
C ALA A 11 -4.75 51.55 -22.43
N THR A 12 -3.66 50.83 -22.17
CA THR A 12 -3.43 49.49 -22.71
C THR A 12 -4.46 48.49 -22.13
N PRO A 13 -5.08 47.60 -22.93
CA PRO A 13 -6.13 46.67 -22.44
C PRO A 13 -5.68 45.62 -21.39
N TYR A 14 -4.41 45.60 -21.01
CA TYR A 14 -3.80 44.54 -20.23
C TYR A 14 -4.20 44.53 -18.74
N LEU A 15 -4.65 45.67 -18.20
CA LEU A 15 -5.00 45.82 -16.77
C LEU A 15 -6.44 45.40 -16.42
N GLN A 16 -7.33 45.26 -17.41
CA GLN A 16 -8.70 44.76 -17.18
C GLN A 16 -8.85 43.25 -17.39
N PHE A 17 -7.86 42.59 -18.00
CA PHE A 17 -7.89 41.14 -18.20
C PHE A 17 -7.47 40.33 -16.97
N ILE A 18 -6.72 40.94 -16.03
CA ILE A 18 -6.22 40.28 -14.83
C ILE A 18 -7.26 40.26 -13.70
N THR A 19 -8.08 41.32 -13.57
CA THR A 19 -9.12 41.41 -12.53
C THR A 19 -10.38 40.58 -12.81
N ALA A 20 -10.54 40.01 -14.01
CA ALA A 20 -11.71 39.22 -14.38
C ALA A 20 -11.47 37.70 -14.46
N HIS A 21 -10.24 37.22 -14.20
CA HIS A 21 -9.89 35.78 -14.24
C HIS A 21 -9.12 35.30 -12.99
N ALA A 22 -8.80 36.18 -12.02
CA ALA A 22 -8.03 35.83 -10.83
C ALA A 22 -8.86 35.26 -9.65
N GLU A 23 -10.17 35.53 -9.59
CA GLU A 23 -10.99 35.20 -8.42
C GLU A 23 -11.44 33.72 -8.35
N ASN A 24 -11.19 32.92 -9.39
CA ASN A 24 -11.62 31.51 -9.49
C ASN A 24 -10.46 30.48 -9.62
N SER A 25 -9.25 30.78 -9.14
CA SER A 25 -8.07 29.89 -9.37
C SER A 25 -7.06 29.74 -8.22
N ILE A 26 -7.28 30.35 -7.04
CA ILE A 26 -6.24 30.45 -6.00
C ILE A 26 -6.40 29.42 -4.85
N GLU A 27 -7.61 28.88 -4.67
CA GLU A 27 -7.88 27.75 -3.78
C GLU A 27 -7.30 26.45 -4.38
N GLY A 28 -6.63 25.65 -3.56
CA GLY A 28 -6.05 24.34 -3.95
C GLY A 28 -4.60 24.36 -4.49
N GLN A 29 -4.03 25.52 -4.86
CA GLN A 29 -2.63 25.57 -5.33
C GLN A 29 -1.61 25.63 -4.18
N THR A 30 -0.55 24.81 -4.27
CA THR A 30 0.56 24.75 -3.30
C THR A 30 1.43 26.02 -3.34
N VAL A 31 2.20 26.26 -2.27
CA VAL A 31 3.12 27.41 -2.20
C VAL A 31 4.18 27.32 -3.31
N GLU A 32 4.65 26.11 -3.60
CA GLU A 32 5.63 25.80 -4.62
C GLU A 32 5.10 26.10 -6.04
N GLN A 33 3.82 25.79 -6.32
CA GLN A 33 3.15 26.16 -7.56
C GLN A 33 2.98 27.68 -7.68
N LYS A 34 2.55 28.37 -6.61
CA LYS A 34 2.40 29.83 -6.59
C LYS A 34 3.73 30.55 -6.84
N ILE A 35 4.83 30.08 -6.24
CA ILE A 35 6.19 30.57 -6.52
C ILE A 35 6.57 30.34 -7.99
N ALA A 36 6.30 29.14 -8.54
CA ALA A 36 6.63 28.82 -9.92
C ALA A 36 5.88 29.70 -10.91
N ILE A 37 4.58 29.91 -10.72
CA ILE A 37 3.74 30.79 -11.54
C ILE A 37 4.28 32.23 -11.50
N LEU A 38 4.57 32.78 -10.31
CA LEU A 38 5.12 34.13 -10.15
C LEU A 38 6.48 34.31 -10.84
N LEU A 39 7.37 33.32 -10.72
CA LEU A 39 8.73 33.42 -11.25
C LEU A 39 8.85 33.02 -12.73
N LYS A 40 7.89 32.29 -13.31
CA LYS A 40 7.92 31.80 -14.70
C LYS A 40 8.24 32.87 -15.77
N PRO A 41 7.69 34.10 -15.73
CA PRO A 41 8.04 35.14 -16.71
C PRO A 41 9.52 35.53 -16.67
N TYR A 42 10.11 35.57 -15.48
CA TYR A 42 11.52 35.89 -15.27
C TYR A 42 12.42 34.69 -15.56
N TRP A 43 11.99 33.49 -15.15
CA TRP A 43 12.77 32.25 -15.29
C TRP A 43 12.88 31.77 -16.74
N THR A 44 11.98 32.22 -17.61
CA THR A 44 12.04 31.99 -19.06
C THR A 44 12.86 33.04 -19.82
N ALA A 45 13.21 34.17 -19.21
CA ALA A 45 14.00 35.24 -19.85
C ALA A 45 15.40 34.76 -20.26
N LYS A 46 15.88 35.19 -21.44
CA LYS A 46 17.14 34.68 -22.03
C LYS A 46 18.38 35.15 -21.27
N ASP A 47 18.32 36.34 -20.71
CA ASP A 47 19.36 37.04 -19.95
C ASP A 47 19.44 36.64 -18.47
N LEU A 48 18.44 35.91 -17.94
CA LEU A 48 18.46 35.48 -16.54
C LEU A 48 19.62 34.51 -16.25
N ASN A 49 20.53 34.92 -15.37
CA ASN A 49 21.54 34.05 -14.77
C ASN A 49 20.90 33.07 -13.75
N ARG A 50 20.25 32.03 -14.27
CA ARG A 50 19.53 31.00 -13.49
C ARG A 50 20.37 30.37 -12.37
N PRO A 51 21.67 30.03 -12.52
CA PRO A 51 22.50 29.58 -11.40
C PRO A 51 22.53 30.54 -10.20
N VAL A 52 22.63 31.86 -10.46
CA VAL A 52 22.60 32.89 -9.41
C VAL A 52 21.20 33.05 -8.82
N ALA A 53 20.16 33.01 -9.68
CA ALA A 53 18.77 33.04 -9.23
C ALA A 53 18.44 31.89 -8.28
N THR A 54 18.83 30.66 -8.63
CA THR A 54 18.69 29.47 -7.79
C THR A 54 19.41 29.63 -6.46
N LYS A 55 20.68 30.05 -6.47
CA LYS A 55 21.45 30.22 -5.21
C LYS A 55 20.83 31.27 -4.30
N ALA A 56 20.35 32.39 -4.84
CA ALA A 56 19.68 33.43 -4.08
C ALA A 56 18.30 33.00 -3.56
N LEU A 57 17.52 32.25 -4.35
CA LEU A 57 16.22 31.72 -3.95
C LEU A 57 16.34 30.66 -2.86
N SER A 58 17.21 29.66 -3.04
CA SER A 58 17.50 28.65 -2.02
C SER A 58 18.06 29.27 -0.74
N GLY A 59 18.95 30.26 -0.87
CA GLY A 59 19.50 30.98 0.28
C GLY A 59 18.46 31.79 1.05
N MET A 60 17.44 32.33 0.38
CA MET A 60 16.29 32.96 1.04
C MET A 60 15.38 31.93 1.72
N LEU A 61 14.96 30.88 1.03
CA LEU A 61 14.03 29.89 1.56
C LEU A 61 14.59 29.15 2.79
N ILE A 62 15.87 28.77 2.77
CA ILE A 62 16.52 28.08 3.90
C ILE A 62 16.74 29.05 5.07
N ARG A 63 17.37 30.20 4.83
CA ARG A 63 17.82 31.10 5.92
C ARG A 63 16.71 32.00 6.49
N THR A 64 15.78 32.45 5.65
CA THR A 64 14.73 33.41 6.05
C THR A 64 13.42 32.71 6.41
N TYR A 65 13.13 31.56 5.81
CA TYR A 65 11.86 30.83 6.01
C TYR A 65 12.04 29.44 6.62
N ALA A 66 13.26 29.07 7.03
CA ALA A 66 13.60 27.79 7.66
C ALA A 66 13.16 26.54 6.85
N TRP A 67 13.01 26.65 5.53
CA TRP A 67 12.54 25.53 4.71
C TRP A 67 13.55 24.37 4.71
N PRO A 68 13.12 23.13 4.95
CA PRO A 68 13.99 21.96 4.81
C PRO A 68 14.43 21.81 3.35
N LEU A 69 15.66 21.34 3.14
CA LEU A 69 16.29 21.26 1.81
C LEU A 69 15.43 20.49 0.80
N GLN A 70 14.70 19.46 1.21
CA GLN A 70 13.82 18.71 0.31
C GLN A 70 12.65 19.57 -0.22
N ARG A 71 12.07 20.45 0.61
CA ARG A 71 11.02 21.39 0.19
C ARG A 71 11.57 22.44 -0.79
N VAL A 72 12.79 22.92 -0.53
CA VAL A 72 13.50 23.83 -1.45
C VAL A 72 13.79 23.16 -2.79
N LYS A 73 14.21 21.89 -2.78
CA LYS A 73 14.38 21.08 -4.00
C LYS A 73 13.05 20.90 -4.73
N GLN A 74 11.95 20.66 -4.02
CA GLN A 74 10.63 20.51 -4.63
C GLN A 74 10.18 21.80 -5.33
N ALA A 75 10.31 22.97 -4.68
CA ALA A 75 10.04 24.26 -5.34
C ALA A 75 10.86 24.44 -6.62
N LEU A 76 12.15 24.08 -6.60
CA LEU A 76 13.00 24.16 -7.80
C LEU A 76 12.54 23.20 -8.91
N ARG A 77 12.03 22.00 -8.59
CA ARG A 77 11.42 21.10 -9.59
C ARG A 77 10.22 21.76 -10.25
N VAL A 78 9.28 22.31 -9.48
CA VAL A 78 8.07 22.96 -10.01
C VAL A 78 8.43 24.19 -10.86
N ILE A 79 9.35 25.04 -10.39
CA ILE A 79 9.86 26.20 -11.17
C ILE A 79 10.49 25.74 -12.50
N CYS A 80 11.32 24.70 -12.48
CA CYS A 80 11.99 24.22 -13.70
C CYS A 80 11.01 23.56 -14.67
N ALA A 81 10.01 22.83 -14.18
CA ALA A 81 8.95 22.25 -15.01
C ALA A 81 8.13 23.36 -15.69
N GLU A 82 7.63 24.32 -14.91
CA GLU A 82 6.82 25.45 -15.40
C GLU A 82 7.56 26.34 -16.42
N ALA A 83 8.86 26.59 -16.20
CA ALA A 83 9.70 27.38 -17.09
C ALA A 83 10.43 26.56 -18.18
N LYS A 84 10.23 25.24 -18.24
CA LYS A 84 10.93 24.31 -19.15
C LYS A 84 12.46 24.41 -19.08
N ASP A 85 13.02 24.61 -17.88
CA ASP A 85 14.47 24.65 -17.64
C ASP A 85 15.06 23.24 -17.64
N THR A 86 15.69 22.86 -18.76
CA THR A 86 16.28 21.53 -18.97
C THR A 86 17.49 21.21 -18.08
N ARG A 87 17.94 22.14 -17.22
CA ARG A 87 19.11 21.96 -16.33
C ARG A 87 18.73 21.75 -14.87
N LEU A 88 17.61 21.08 -14.59
CA LEU A 88 17.10 20.80 -13.23
C LEU A 88 18.18 20.27 -12.28
N GLU A 89 18.93 19.23 -12.65
CA GLU A 89 19.98 18.64 -11.79
C GLU A 89 21.05 19.65 -11.37
N ALA A 90 21.42 20.57 -12.26
CA ALA A 90 22.35 21.65 -11.93
C ALA A 90 21.74 22.66 -10.94
N ARG A 91 20.41 22.82 -10.89
CA ARG A 91 19.71 23.64 -9.88
C ARG A 91 19.67 22.93 -8.53
N LEU A 92 19.33 21.64 -8.51
CA LEU A 92 19.28 20.85 -7.28
C LEU A 92 20.67 20.79 -6.61
N LYS A 93 21.72 20.53 -7.39
CA LYS A 93 23.12 20.56 -6.91
C LYS A 93 23.56 21.94 -6.42
N ALA A 94 23.03 23.03 -6.98
CA ALA A 94 23.29 24.38 -6.49
C ALA A 94 22.59 24.65 -5.15
N ALA A 95 21.40 24.10 -4.92
CA ALA A 95 20.72 24.17 -3.62
C ALA A 95 21.47 23.37 -2.54
N ASP A 96 21.99 22.18 -2.87
CA ASP A 96 22.86 21.40 -1.97
C ASP A 96 24.11 22.17 -1.53
N GLN A 97 24.77 22.88 -2.46
CA GLN A 97 25.91 23.74 -2.15
C GLN A 97 25.53 24.87 -1.18
N VAL A 98 24.37 25.50 -1.36
CA VAL A 98 23.89 26.59 -0.50
C VAL A 98 23.55 26.07 0.90
N ALA A 99 22.89 24.92 1.02
CA ALA A 99 22.57 24.31 2.31
C ALA A 99 23.84 23.98 3.10
N ARG A 100 24.84 23.35 2.47
CA ARG A 100 26.14 23.05 3.10
C ARG A 100 26.88 24.32 3.54
N ALA A 101 26.90 25.36 2.69
CA ALA A 101 27.54 26.63 3.03
C ALA A 101 26.86 27.35 4.20
N LEU A 102 25.52 27.28 4.31
CA LEU A 102 24.76 27.82 5.43
C LEU A 102 25.01 27.04 6.74
N GLN A 103 25.12 25.71 6.68
CA GLN A 103 25.49 24.86 7.83
C GLN A 103 26.91 25.11 8.34
N GLN A 104 27.80 25.61 7.49
CA GLN A 104 29.20 25.95 7.81
C GLN A 104 29.39 27.44 8.13
N GLU A 105 28.30 28.18 8.36
CA GLU A 105 28.28 29.63 8.65
C GLU A 105 29.03 30.51 7.63
N ILE A 106 29.20 30.05 6.38
CA ILE A 106 29.99 30.74 5.37
C ILE A 106 29.22 31.99 4.88
N PRO A 107 29.80 33.22 4.99
CA PRO A 107 29.06 34.47 4.86
C PRO A 107 28.55 34.84 3.44
N HIS A 108 28.78 33.99 2.43
CA HIS A 108 28.50 34.30 1.02
C HIS A 108 27.16 33.80 0.47
N ALA A 109 26.23 33.32 1.31
CA ALA A 109 24.92 32.88 0.86
C ALA A 109 24.04 34.05 0.34
N GLN A 110 23.90 34.14 -0.98
CA GLN A 110 23.04 35.07 -1.71
C GLN A 110 21.57 34.98 -1.23
N GLY A 111 20.77 36.03 -1.42
CA GLY A 111 19.41 36.11 -0.87
C GLY A 111 18.59 37.28 -1.40
N ILE A 112 17.69 37.83 -0.58
CA ILE A 112 16.74 38.90 -0.93
C ILE A 112 17.39 40.07 -1.72
N PRO A 113 18.56 40.64 -1.35
CA PRO A 113 19.17 41.73 -2.12
C PRO A 113 19.58 41.34 -3.54
N THR A 114 19.94 40.07 -3.77
CA THR A 114 20.24 39.52 -5.09
C THR A 114 18.94 39.32 -5.88
N LEU A 115 17.89 38.77 -5.25
CA LEU A 115 16.59 38.59 -5.88
C LEU A 115 15.98 39.93 -6.32
N ILE A 116 16.06 40.98 -5.50
CA ILE A 116 15.55 42.33 -5.84
C ILE A 116 16.25 42.89 -7.09
N LYS A 117 17.55 42.61 -7.27
CA LYS A 117 18.30 43.01 -8.48
C LYS A 117 17.90 42.22 -9.73
N MET A 118 17.36 41.01 -9.58
CA MET A 118 17.06 40.10 -10.70
C MET A 118 15.58 40.13 -11.11
N PHE A 119 14.66 40.30 -10.16
CA PHE A 119 13.21 40.23 -10.37
C PHE A 119 12.48 41.54 -10.04
N GLY A 120 13.20 42.55 -9.53
CA GLY A 120 12.60 43.80 -9.07
C GLY A 120 11.94 43.68 -7.69
N ARG A 121 11.83 44.82 -7.00
CA ARG A 121 11.28 44.88 -5.64
C ARG A 121 9.80 44.46 -5.54
N PRO A 122 8.89 44.79 -6.49
CA PRO A 122 7.49 44.37 -6.43
C PRO A 122 7.34 42.85 -6.43
N THR A 123 7.93 42.15 -7.40
CA THR A 123 7.87 40.68 -7.49
C THR A 123 8.57 40.00 -6.32
N VAL A 124 9.64 40.57 -5.74
CA VAL A 124 10.22 39.98 -4.52
C VAL A 124 9.34 40.20 -3.29
N ASN A 125 8.63 41.34 -3.18
CA ASN A 125 7.62 41.52 -2.12
C ASN A 125 6.47 40.51 -2.27
N GLU A 126 5.99 40.27 -3.48
CA GLU A 126 4.95 39.29 -3.79
C GLU A 126 5.43 37.86 -3.52
N LEU A 127 6.65 37.51 -3.92
CA LEU A 127 7.31 36.24 -3.60
C LEU A 127 7.38 36.01 -2.08
N MET A 128 7.75 37.05 -1.33
CA MET A 128 7.82 37.01 0.14
C MET A 128 6.44 36.96 0.82
N ALA A 129 5.36 37.29 0.11
CA ALA A 129 3.98 37.19 0.57
C ALA A 129 3.32 35.84 0.21
N ILE A 130 3.73 35.22 -0.91
CA ILE A 130 3.32 33.86 -1.30
C ILE A 130 3.88 32.83 -0.31
N ILE A 131 5.13 32.99 0.11
CA ILE A 131 5.75 32.12 1.10
C ILE A 131 5.15 32.48 2.48
N PRO A 132 4.48 31.54 3.18
CA PRO A 132 4.02 31.79 4.54
C PRO A 132 5.19 32.24 5.39
N GLN A 133 5.09 33.43 5.99
CA GLN A 133 6.13 33.89 6.91
C GLN A 133 6.21 32.90 8.05
N GLY A 134 7.40 32.34 8.27
CA GLY A 134 7.70 31.37 9.31
C GLY A 134 7.68 31.94 10.73
N LYS A 135 6.57 32.58 11.11
CA LYS A 135 5.91 32.10 12.33
C LYS A 135 5.36 30.72 11.97
N GLU A 136 5.67 29.73 12.79
CA GLU A 136 4.72 28.61 12.94
C GLU A 136 3.34 29.24 13.11
N GLU A 137 2.30 28.74 12.42
CA GLU A 137 0.95 29.06 12.88
C GLU A 137 0.93 28.67 14.35
N PRO A 138 0.60 29.61 15.26
CA PRO A 138 0.83 29.38 16.68
C PRO A 138 0.01 28.16 17.08
N LEU A 139 0.72 27.08 17.43
CA LEU A 139 0.10 25.78 17.73
C LEU A 139 -1.13 26.01 18.61
N PRO A 140 -2.29 25.43 18.25
CA PRO A 140 -3.55 25.70 18.93
C PRO A 140 -3.36 25.57 20.45
N GLU A 141 -3.79 26.59 21.16
CA GLU A 141 -3.58 26.68 22.60
C GLU A 141 -4.74 25.99 23.32
N ILE A 142 -4.44 24.99 24.16
CA ILE A 142 -5.45 24.18 24.87
C ILE A 142 -5.22 24.28 26.38
N ASP A 143 -6.26 24.68 27.10
CA ASP A 143 -6.24 24.68 28.56
C ASP A 143 -6.41 23.25 29.10
N ALA A 144 -5.35 22.75 29.72
CA ALA A 144 -5.28 21.46 30.40
C ALA A 144 -6.15 21.38 31.66
N ALA A 145 -6.76 22.48 32.11
CA ALA A 145 -7.69 22.53 33.24
C ALA A 145 -9.17 22.38 32.83
N ILE A 146 -9.50 22.30 31.53
CA ILE A 146 -10.89 22.11 31.06
C ILE A 146 -11.47 20.81 31.65
N GLN A 147 -12.49 20.94 32.50
CA GLN A 147 -13.15 19.81 33.18
C GLN A 147 -14.19 19.10 32.30
N ASN A 148 -14.63 19.72 31.20
CA ASN A 148 -15.52 19.09 30.23
C ASN A 148 -14.70 18.29 29.22
N LEU A 149 -14.68 16.95 29.38
CA LEU A 149 -13.92 16.04 28.51
C LEU A 149 -14.35 16.14 27.03
N GLU A 150 -15.64 16.27 26.73
CA GLU A 150 -16.12 16.42 25.34
C GLU A 150 -15.49 17.63 24.64
N VAL A 151 -15.41 18.77 25.34
CA VAL A 151 -14.76 19.99 24.84
C VAL A 151 -13.25 19.79 24.74
N ALA A 152 -12.60 19.26 25.77
CA ALA A 152 -11.15 19.06 25.78
C ALA A 152 -10.68 18.08 24.69
N SER A 153 -11.38 16.96 24.53
CA SER A 153 -11.12 15.94 23.50
C SER A 153 -11.42 16.48 22.09
N SER A 154 -12.48 17.29 21.90
CA SER A 154 -12.78 17.92 20.61
C SER A 154 -11.69 18.90 20.18
N LEU A 155 -11.24 19.78 21.09
CA LEU A 155 -10.11 20.68 20.82
C LEU A 155 -8.82 19.90 20.52
N SER A 156 -8.58 18.81 21.25
CA SER A 156 -7.42 17.94 21.05
C SER A 156 -7.45 17.20 19.72
N TRP A 157 -8.61 16.69 19.29
CA TRP A 157 -8.77 16.08 17.97
C TRP A 157 -8.63 17.09 16.83
N ASN A 158 -9.12 18.32 17.00
CA ASN A 158 -8.95 19.37 16.00
C ASN A 158 -7.47 19.75 15.83
N ALA A 159 -6.76 19.98 16.93
CA ALA A 159 -5.31 20.23 16.91
C ALA A 159 -4.53 19.05 16.29
N LEU A 160 -4.88 17.82 16.65
CA LEU A 160 -4.20 16.63 16.15
C LEU A 160 -4.45 16.41 14.65
N GLN A 161 -5.65 16.68 14.15
CA GLN A 161 -5.96 16.61 12.72
C GLN A 161 -5.21 17.69 11.92
N GLN A 162 -5.17 18.93 12.41
CA GLN A 162 -4.36 20.01 11.82
C GLN A 162 -2.87 19.64 11.78
N ALA A 163 -2.35 19.02 12.84
CA ALA A 163 -0.97 18.54 12.90
C ALA A 163 -0.72 17.23 12.12
N ASN A 164 -1.74 16.64 11.48
CA ASN A 164 -1.68 15.39 10.71
C ASN A 164 -1.75 15.63 9.19
N ASP A 165 -1.15 16.74 8.73
CA ASP A 165 -0.90 17.03 7.31
C ASP A 165 0.63 17.22 7.08
N PRO A 166 1.29 16.35 6.28
CA PRO A 166 0.76 15.14 5.65
C PRO A 166 0.38 14.06 6.68
N PRO A 167 -0.54 13.15 6.34
CA PRO A 167 -1.06 12.16 7.28
C PRO A 167 0.01 11.12 7.67
N ARG A 168 0.23 11.03 8.99
CA ARG A 168 1.07 10.01 9.65
C ARG A 168 0.30 9.21 10.72
N LEU A 169 -0.87 9.70 11.13
CA LEU A 169 -1.80 9.06 12.05
C LEU A 169 -3.02 8.60 11.25
N PHE A 170 -3.43 7.35 11.47
CA PHE A 170 -4.46 6.67 10.70
C PHE A 170 -5.37 5.86 11.62
N ARG A 171 -6.54 5.49 11.10
CA ARG A 171 -7.38 4.43 11.68
C ARG A 171 -7.30 3.18 10.80
N GLN A 172 -6.96 2.04 11.38
CA GLN A 172 -7.03 0.74 10.72
C GLN A 172 -8.13 -0.09 11.39
N GLY A 173 -9.25 -0.28 10.70
CA GLY A 173 -10.44 -0.91 11.30
C GLY A 173 -10.95 -0.10 12.50
N ASN A 174 -10.91 -0.68 13.71
CA ASN A 174 -11.22 0.03 14.96
C ASN A 174 -9.98 0.55 15.73
N CYS A 175 -8.77 0.33 15.24
CA CYS A 175 -7.53 0.71 15.94
C CYS A 175 -6.98 2.07 15.46
N ALA A 176 -6.57 2.92 16.41
CA ALA A 176 -5.73 4.08 16.13
C ALA A 176 -4.28 3.62 15.87
N ARG A 177 -3.67 4.08 14.78
CA ARG A 177 -2.33 3.66 14.34
C ARG A 177 -1.47 4.88 14.01
N ARG A 178 -0.17 4.78 14.30
CA ARG A 178 0.87 5.72 13.86
C ARG A 178 1.79 5.02 12.87
N MET A 179 2.11 5.72 11.80
CA MET A 179 3.11 5.31 10.82
C MET A 179 4.51 5.70 11.30
N GLU A 180 5.44 4.75 11.26
CA GLU A 180 6.82 4.88 11.72
C GLU A 180 7.78 4.20 10.72
N ARG A 181 9.08 4.50 10.78
CA ARG A 181 10.09 3.72 10.07
C ARG A 181 10.65 2.61 10.95
N GLY A 182 10.83 1.43 10.37
CA GLY A 182 11.67 0.36 10.93
C GLY A 182 13.17 0.67 10.79
N ASP A 183 14.00 -0.16 11.42
CA ASP A 183 15.47 -0.02 11.36
C ASP A 183 16.02 -0.25 9.93
N ASP A 184 15.26 -0.94 9.08
CA ASP A 184 15.50 -1.16 7.65
C ASP A 184 14.99 0.00 6.76
N GLY A 185 14.41 1.05 7.36
CA GLY A 185 13.84 2.21 6.67
C GLY A 185 12.39 2.03 6.20
N THR A 186 11.85 0.80 6.21
CA THR A 186 10.48 0.51 5.73
C THR A 186 9.42 1.15 6.61
N LEU A 187 8.28 1.53 6.03
CA LEU A 187 7.15 2.06 6.80
C LEU A 187 6.36 0.93 7.46
N ILE A 188 6.11 1.09 8.76
CA ILE A 188 5.34 0.16 9.59
C ILE A 188 4.25 0.90 10.36
N LEU A 189 3.14 0.22 10.65
CA LEU A 189 2.11 0.73 11.54
C LEU A 189 2.31 0.22 12.97
N ARG A 190 2.33 1.15 13.93
CA ARG A 190 2.30 0.87 15.38
C ARG A 190 1.00 1.37 16.00
N ASP A 191 0.63 0.82 17.16
CA ASP A 191 -0.56 1.27 17.88
C ASP A 191 -0.34 2.68 18.42
N LEU A 192 -1.33 3.55 18.26
CA LEU A 192 -1.37 4.85 18.92
C LEU A 192 -1.85 4.67 20.36
N THR A 193 -1.00 4.08 21.21
CA THR A 193 -1.29 3.87 22.64
C THR A 193 -1.42 5.21 23.38
N ALA A 194 -1.97 5.21 24.61
CA ALA A 194 -2.12 6.44 25.40
C ALA A 194 -0.82 7.24 25.56
N SER A 195 0.33 6.59 25.74
CA SER A 195 1.62 7.30 25.80
C SER A 195 2.05 7.90 24.47
N VAL A 196 1.74 7.25 23.35
CA VAL A 196 2.04 7.74 22.00
C VAL A 196 1.07 8.84 21.57
N LEU A 197 -0.23 8.71 21.82
CA LEU A 197 -1.20 9.79 21.60
C LEU A 197 -0.81 11.05 22.39
N ARG A 198 -0.46 10.89 23.67
CA ARG A 198 0.02 12.01 24.50
C ARG A 198 1.29 12.66 23.93
N HIS A 199 2.17 11.88 23.32
CA HIS A 199 3.38 12.37 22.66
C HIS A 199 3.05 13.19 21.39
N GLU A 200 2.09 12.77 20.59
CA GLU A 200 1.62 13.55 19.42
C GLU A 200 0.88 14.82 19.86
N LEU A 201 -0.02 14.74 20.84
CA LEU A 201 -0.76 15.90 21.38
C LEU A 201 0.16 16.98 21.96
N ALA A 202 1.26 16.60 22.61
CA ALA A 202 2.26 17.53 23.12
C ALA A 202 3.04 18.28 22.01
N ARG A 203 2.88 17.86 20.75
CA ARG A 203 3.46 18.52 19.55
C ARG A 203 2.40 19.21 18.68
N ALA A 204 1.15 18.74 18.75
CA ALA A 204 0.03 19.29 18.01
C ALA A 204 -0.55 20.58 18.61
N ALA A 205 -0.34 20.83 19.91
CA ALA A 205 -0.94 21.95 20.64
C ALA A 205 0.00 22.52 21.72
N ARG A 206 -0.20 23.79 22.06
CA ARG A 206 0.42 24.43 23.24
C ARG A 206 -0.49 24.26 24.45
N TRP A 207 -0.10 23.37 25.34
CA TRP A 207 -0.86 23.06 26.55
C TRP A 207 -0.50 24.01 27.68
N TYR A 208 -1.51 24.59 28.32
CA TYR A 208 -1.33 25.49 29.45
C TYR A 208 -2.31 25.16 30.59
N SER A 209 -2.12 25.75 31.76
CA SER A 209 -3.16 25.84 32.78
C SER A 209 -3.08 27.19 33.49
N GLU A 210 -4.22 27.77 33.81
CA GLU A 210 -4.28 28.99 34.61
C GLU A 210 -4.29 28.66 36.11
N ARG A 211 -3.43 29.34 36.88
CA ARG A 211 -3.28 29.13 38.33
C ARG A 211 -3.02 30.45 39.05
N PRO A 212 -3.50 30.66 40.27
CA PRO A 212 -3.11 31.82 41.06
C PRO A 212 -1.61 31.73 41.43
N ASN A 213 -0.88 32.83 41.27
CA ASN A 213 0.46 33.00 41.81
C ASN A 213 0.42 33.33 43.32
N GLU A 214 1.58 33.47 43.96
CA GLU A 214 1.71 33.82 45.39
C GLU A 214 1.05 35.16 45.78
N LYS A 215 0.71 36.01 44.80
CA LYS A 215 0.03 37.30 44.98
C LYS A 215 -1.48 37.22 44.65
N GLY A 216 -2.02 36.02 44.45
CA GLY A 216 -3.44 35.80 44.10
C GLY A 216 -3.81 36.19 42.68
N GLN A 217 -2.84 36.51 41.81
CA GLN A 217 -3.10 36.84 40.41
C GLN A 217 -3.08 35.57 39.55
N THR A 218 -4.08 35.39 38.70
CA THR A 218 -4.08 34.30 37.72
C THR A 218 -2.91 34.45 36.75
N VAL A 219 -2.06 33.45 36.69
CA VAL A 219 -0.95 33.34 35.74
C VAL A 219 -1.11 32.08 34.89
N ARG A 220 -0.73 32.20 33.62
CA ARG A 220 -0.68 31.09 32.68
C ARG A 220 0.65 30.35 32.86
N ALA A 221 0.58 29.04 33.09
CA ALA A 221 1.74 28.18 33.22
C ALA A 221 1.67 27.03 32.19
N ASP A 222 2.82 26.64 31.64
CA ASP A 222 2.91 25.50 30.73
C ASP A 222 2.36 24.22 31.39
N ALA A 223 1.62 23.45 30.59
CA ALA A 223 1.06 22.18 31.01
C ALA A 223 1.46 21.06 30.06
N LYS A 224 1.12 19.83 30.47
CA LYS A 224 1.23 18.62 29.66
C LYS A 224 -0.18 18.16 29.30
N PRO A 225 -0.41 17.51 28.13
CA PRO A 225 -1.73 16.97 27.80
C PRO A 225 -2.23 16.09 28.96
N PRO A 226 -3.45 16.34 29.50
CA PRO A 226 -4.04 15.52 30.55
C PRO A 226 -4.23 14.06 30.12
N MET A 227 -4.22 13.11 31.06
CA MET A 227 -4.29 11.67 30.74
C MET A 227 -5.73 11.18 30.57
N ASP A 228 -6.66 11.76 31.32
CA ASP A 228 -8.10 11.64 31.15
C ASP A 228 -8.56 12.04 29.74
N VAL A 229 -8.11 13.20 29.23
CA VAL A 229 -8.37 13.61 27.83
C VAL A 229 -7.81 12.59 26.82
N VAL A 230 -6.58 12.12 27.02
CA VAL A 230 -5.96 11.09 26.18
C VAL A 230 -6.73 9.76 26.21
N GLN A 231 -7.26 9.37 27.38
CA GLN A 231 -8.04 8.14 27.56
C GLN A 231 -9.43 8.25 26.93
N ASP A 232 -10.10 9.39 27.10
CA ASP A 232 -11.39 9.71 26.48
C ASP A 232 -11.29 9.71 24.95
N MET A 233 -10.27 10.36 24.39
CA MET A 233 -9.97 10.33 22.96
C MET A 233 -9.81 8.89 22.43
N LEU A 234 -9.09 8.01 23.13
CA LEU A 234 -8.92 6.61 22.71
C LEU A 234 -10.15 5.73 22.96
N ALA A 235 -11.08 6.16 23.79
CA ALA A 235 -12.37 5.50 24.01
C ALA A 235 -13.42 5.88 22.94
N ALA A 236 -13.15 6.90 22.11
CA ALA A 236 -14.07 7.35 21.07
C ALA A 236 -14.39 6.22 20.07
N PRO A 237 -15.67 5.90 19.81
CA PRO A 237 -16.05 4.78 18.93
C PRO A 237 -15.68 5.01 17.46
N ASN A 238 -15.62 6.28 17.04
CA ASN A 238 -15.21 6.70 15.71
C ASN A 238 -14.02 7.65 15.84
N LEU A 239 -12.80 7.13 15.68
CA LEU A 239 -11.59 7.94 15.69
C LEU A 239 -11.55 8.83 14.43
N PRO A 240 -11.42 10.17 14.55
CA PRO A 240 -11.35 11.10 13.43
C PRO A 240 -9.94 11.11 12.82
N LEU A 241 -9.54 9.96 12.27
CA LEU A 241 -8.29 9.73 11.58
C LEU A 241 -8.56 9.09 10.21
N PRO A 242 -7.76 9.41 9.17
CA PRO A 242 -7.94 8.85 7.84
C PRO A 242 -7.85 7.31 7.86
N PRO A 243 -8.74 6.59 7.16
CA PRO A 243 -8.75 5.13 7.18
C PRO A 243 -7.62 4.55 6.32
N LEU A 244 -6.80 3.67 6.89
CA LEU A 244 -5.69 3.02 6.19
C LEU A 244 -5.86 1.49 6.20
N ASN A 245 -5.80 0.89 5.02
CA ASN A 245 -5.86 -0.55 4.80
C ASN A 245 -4.47 -1.19 4.63
N ARG A 246 -3.59 -0.53 3.85
CA ARG A 246 -2.31 -1.07 3.37
C ARG A 246 -1.25 0.03 3.26
N ILE A 247 0.01 -0.37 3.36
CA ILE A 247 1.17 0.39 2.87
C ILE A 247 1.70 -0.36 1.64
N THR A 248 2.09 0.35 0.58
CA THR A 248 2.64 -0.23 -0.64
C THR A 248 3.93 0.45 -1.08
N GLU A 249 4.86 -0.33 -1.62
CA GLU A 249 6.13 0.17 -2.21
C GLU A 249 6.04 0.40 -3.72
N THR A 250 4.87 0.16 -4.31
CA THR A 250 4.58 0.32 -5.74
C THR A 250 3.18 0.91 -5.93
N PRO A 251 2.91 1.55 -7.08
CA PRO A 251 1.56 1.96 -7.47
C PRO A 251 0.58 0.80 -7.48
N VAL A 252 -0.67 1.08 -7.10
CA VAL A 252 -1.77 0.10 -7.07
C VAL A 252 -3.05 0.73 -7.61
N PHE A 253 -4.01 -0.10 -8.02
CA PHE A 253 -5.33 0.36 -8.46
C PHE A 253 -6.26 0.56 -7.27
N ALA A 254 -6.93 1.71 -7.22
CA ALA A 254 -8.05 1.96 -6.32
C ALA A 254 -9.32 1.17 -6.79
N PRO A 255 -10.35 1.01 -5.93
CA PRO A 255 -11.56 0.24 -6.26
C PRO A 255 -12.32 0.74 -7.51
N ASP A 256 -12.21 2.03 -7.82
CA ASP A 256 -12.80 2.65 -9.00
C ASP A 256 -12.02 2.35 -10.30
N GLY A 257 -10.82 1.77 -10.23
CA GLY A 257 -9.94 1.51 -11.37
C GLY A 257 -8.89 2.58 -11.64
N THR A 258 -8.75 3.61 -10.79
CA THR A 258 -7.70 4.63 -10.95
C THR A 258 -6.36 4.14 -10.41
N LEU A 259 -5.30 4.29 -11.21
CA LEU A 259 -3.92 3.93 -10.82
C LEU A 259 -3.30 5.04 -9.97
N GLN A 260 -2.84 4.68 -8.77
CA GLN A 260 -2.30 5.63 -7.79
C GLN A 260 -0.79 5.80 -7.96
N LEU A 261 -0.34 6.91 -8.56
CA LEU A 261 1.06 7.18 -8.92
C LEU A 261 1.78 8.21 -8.03
N GLU A 262 1.07 9.03 -7.26
CA GLU A 262 1.66 10.08 -6.42
C GLU A 262 2.13 9.54 -5.07
N VAL A 263 3.28 9.96 -4.55
CA VAL A 263 3.77 9.48 -3.25
C VAL A 263 2.94 10.09 -2.10
N GLY A 264 2.36 9.25 -1.24
CA GLY A 264 1.58 9.69 -0.09
C GLY A 264 0.36 8.82 0.19
N TYR A 265 -0.65 9.42 0.83
CA TYR A 265 -1.91 8.75 1.18
C TYR A 265 -2.97 8.95 0.08
N HIS A 266 -3.53 7.84 -0.41
CA HIS A 266 -4.63 7.83 -1.37
C HIS A 266 -5.93 7.44 -0.67
N GLU A 267 -6.87 8.38 -0.54
CA GLU A 267 -8.13 8.14 0.16
C GLU A 267 -9.01 7.08 -0.55
N ALA A 268 -9.11 7.14 -1.88
CA ALA A 268 -9.91 6.19 -2.68
C ALA A 268 -9.43 4.73 -2.51
N ALA A 269 -8.11 4.51 -2.51
CA ALA A 269 -7.50 3.20 -2.26
C ALA A 269 -7.34 2.87 -0.77
N ARG A 270 -7.53 3.84 0.13
CA ARG A 270 -7.17 3.77 1.57
C ARG A 270 -5.78 3.19 1.79
N THR A 271 -4.83 3.63 0.97
CA THR A 271 -3.48 3.06 0.88
C THR A 271 -2.44 4.17 0.96
N TYR A 272 -1.33 3.92 1.65
CA TYR A 272 -0.18 4.80 1.67
C TYR A 272 0.89 4.24 0.73
N TYR A 273 1.19 4.96 -0.35
CA TYR A 273 2.24 4.60 -1.30
C TYR A 273 3.54 5.34 -0.96
N GLU A 274 4.59 4.58 -0.64
CA GLU A 274 5.95 5.10 -0.56
C GLU A 274 6.90 4.18 -1.33
N PRO A 275 7.43 4.60 -2.50
CA PRO A 275 8.36 3.79 -3.27
C PRO A 275 9.69 3.62 -2.54
N SER A 276 10.26 2.42 -2.63
CA SER A 276 11.62 2.13 -2.14
C SER A 276 12.65 3.04 -2.84
N GLU A 277 13.74 3.38 -2.16
CA GLU A 277 14.77 4.26 -2.73
C GLU A 277 15.34 3.70 -4.04
N GLY A 278 15.43 4.54 -5.07
CA GLY A 278 15.90 4.15 -6.39
C GLY A 278 14.84 3.50 -7.31
N PHE A 279 13.63 3.20 -6.81
CA PHE A 279 12.55 2.69 -7.67
C PHE A 279 12.18 3.70 -8.76
N SER A 280 12.11 3.21 -10.00
CA SER A 280 11.66 3.96 -11.17
C SER A 280 10.66 3.11 -11.95
N LEU A 281 9.54 3.71 -12.34
CA LEU A 281 8.48 3.05 -13.09
C LEU A 281 8.40 3.65 -14.50
N PRO A 282 8.54 2.85 -15.57
CA PRO A 282 8.22 3.29 -16.93
C PRO A 282 6.77 3.76 -17.06
N ASP A 283 6.49 4.67 -17.99
CA ASP A 283 5.14 5.22 -18.19
C ASP A 283 4.10 4.12 -18.47
N VAL A 284 2.99 4.12 -17.73
CA VAL A 284 1.95 3.09 -17.79
C VAL A 284 0.77 3.63 -18.60
N PRO A 285 0.52 3.14 -19.83
CA PRO A 285 -0.54 3.67 -20.67
C PRO A 285 -1.92 3.29 -20.12
N GLU A 286 -2.81 4.28 -19.95
CA GLU A 286 -4.22 4.06 -19.56
C GLU A 286 -4.95 3.11 -20.52
N ARG A 287 -4.55 3.11 -21.79
CA ARG A 287 -5.07 2.23 -22.86
C ARG A 287 -3.90 1.55 -23.58
N PRO A 288 -3.39 0.42 -23.06
CA PRO A 288 -2.26 -0.30 -23.65
C PRO A 288 -2.52 -0.73 -25.09
N THR A 289 -1.49 -0.68 -25.93
CA THR A 289 -1.56 -1.21 -27.30
C THR A 289 -1.33 -2.73 -27.31
N ALA A 290 -1.64 -3.39 -28.44
CA ALA A 290 -1.27 -4.79 -28.66
C ALA A 290 0.23 -5.07 -28.48
N GLY A 291 1.10 -4.08 -28.80
CA GLY A 291 2.53 -4.19 -28.58
C GLY A 291 2.92 -4.11 -27.10
N ASP A 292 2.26 -3.26 -26.31
CA ASP A 292 2.48 -3.18 -24.87
C ASP A 292 2.04 -4.45 -24.15
N ILE A 293 0.89 -5.00 -24.53
CA ILE A 293 0.38 -6.27 -24.00
C ILE A 293 1.36 -7.41 -24.33
N ALA A 294 1.83 -7.50 -25.58
CA ALA A 294 2.83 -8.49 -25.97
C ALA A 294 4.14 -8.34 -25.18
N ARG A 295 4.66 -7.11 -25.03
CA ARG A 295 5.87 -6.84 -24.24
C ARG A 295 5.69 -7.25 -22.77
N ALA A 296 4.58 -6.86 -22.15
CA ALA A 296 4.25 -7.21 -20.78
C ALA A 296 4.13 -8.73 -20.58
N ARG A 297 3.46 -9.43 -21.51
CA ARG A 297 3.36 -10.89 -21.50
C ARG A 297 4.71 -11.57 -21.58
N ASN A 298 5.54 -11.21 -22.57
CA ASN A 298 6.82 -11.87 -22.79
C ASN A 298 7.74 -11.68 -21.58
N LEU A 299 7.81 -10.46 -21.03
CA LEU A 299 8.60 -10.17 -19.84
C LEU A 299 8.17 -11.02 -18.62
N LEU A 300 6.87 -11.25 -18.44
CA LEU A 300 6.36 -12.05 -17.32
C LEU A 300 6.42 -13.56 -17.57
N LEU A 301 6.15 -14.03 -18.79
CA LEU A 301 6.01 -15.47 -19.10
C LEU A 301 7.32 -16.11 -19.58
N ASP A 302 8.14 -15.38 -20.35
CA ASP A 302 9.30 -15.91 -21.06
C ASP A 302 10.63 -15.42 -20.47
N ASP A 303 10.69 -14.22 -19.90
CA ASP A 303 11.86 -13.71 -19.15
C ASP A 303 11.78 -14.13 -17.68
N LEU A 304 10.80 -13.62 -16.92
CA LEU A 304 10.69 -13.88 -15.48
C LEU A 304 10.34 -15.35 -15.15
N LEU A 305 9.34 -15.92 -15.81
CA LEU A 305 8.78 -17.23 -15.45
C LEU A 305 9.21 -18.39 -16.37
N GLY A 306 10.00 -18.12 -17.42
CA GLY A 306 10.25 -19.07 -18.52
C GLY A 306 10.92 -20.39 -18.11
N ASP A 307 11.88 -20.33 -17.17
CA ASP A 307 12.66 -21.50 -16.73
C ASP A 307 12.03 -22.28 -15.55
N PHE A 308 10.90 -21.79 -15.00
CA PHE A 308 10.22 -22.47 -13.90
C PHE A 308 9.50 -23.72 -14.39
N PRO A 309 9.70 -24.87 -13.73
CA PRO A 309 9.20 -26.16 -14.22
C PRO A 309 7.74 -26.35 -13.79
N PHE A 310 6.82 -25.56 -14.32
CA PHE A 310 5.38 -25.70 -14.02
C PHE A 310 4.84 -27.02 -14.59
N LEU A 311 4.07 -27.76 -13.78
CA LEU A 311 3.48 -29.04 -14.22
C LEU A 311 2.42 -28.84 -15.32
N SER A 312 1.62 -27.78 -15.23
CA SER A 312 0.59 -27.45 -16.23
C SER A 312 0.53 -25.94 -16.52
N GLU A 313 -0.16 -25.58 -17.60
CA GLU A 313 -0.47 -24.17 -17.89
C GLU A 313 -1.25 -23.49 -16.75
N SER A 314 -2.07 -24.25 -16.01
CA SER A 314 -2.83 -23.74 -14.86
C SER A 314 -1.90 -23.29 -13.73
N ASP A 315 -0.82 -24.02 -13.47
CA ASP A 315 0.14 -23.68 -12.42
C ASP A 315 0.89 -22.39 -12.78
N ARG A 316 1.26 -22.22 -14.06
CA ARG A 316 1.85 -20.97 -14.58
C ARG A 316 0.84 -19.81 -14.52
N ALA A 317 -0.43 -20.05 -14.88
CA ALA A 317 -1.49 -19.04 -14.79
C ALA A 317 -1.73 -18.58 -13.33
N HIS A 318 -1.67 -19.51 -12.37
CA HIS A 318 -1.78 -19.20 -10.95
C HIS A 318 -0.54 -18.45 -10.40
N ALA A 319 0.66 -18.67 -10.97
CA ALA A 319 1.82 -17.85 -10.67
C ALA A 319 1.65 -16.40 -11.17
N VAL A 320 1.13 -16.20 -12.39
CA VAL A 320 0.82 -14.84 -12.90
C VAL A 320 -0.35 -14.20 -12.11
N ALA A 321 -1.35 -14.99 -11.70
CA ALA A 321 -2.41 -14.55 -10.79
C ALA A 321 -1.83 -13.97 -9.49
N LEU A 322 -0.88 -14.68 -8.86
CA LEU A 322 -0.20 -14.22 -7.65
C LEU A 322 0.64 -12.95 -7.89
N LEU A 323 1.30 -12.84 -9.06
CA LEU A 323 2.09 -11.68 -9.44
C LEU A 323 1.25 -10.41 -9.62
N VAL A 324 0.09 -10.53 -10.26
CA VAL A 324 -0.82 -9.40 -10.57
C VAL A 324 -1.62 -8.97 -9.33
N LEU A 325 -1.92 -9.90 -8.42
CA LEU A 325 -2.82 -9.67 -7.29
C LEU A 325 -2.44 -8.51 -6.35
N PRO A 326 -1.17 -8.25 -5.96
CA PRO A 326 -0.77 -7.10 -5.14
C PRO A 326 -1.21 -5.74 -5.70
N PHE A 327 -1.21 -5.60 -7.02
CA PHE A 327 -1.58 -4.38 -7.73
C PHE A 327 -3.10 -4.26 -7.92
N ALA A 328 -3.78 -5.39 -8.13
CA ALA A 328 -5.22 -5.49 -8.31
C ALA A 328 -6.03 -5.67 -7.01
N ARG A 329 -5.38 -5.82 -5.85
CA ARG A 329 -6.01 -6.27 -4.59
C ARG A 329 -7.23 -5.45 -4.16
N ASP A 330 -7.21 -4.13 -4.38
CA ASP A 330 -8.30 -3.23 -3.97
C ASP A 330 -9.41 -3.08 -5.02
N LEU A 331 -9.22 -3.60 -6.24
CA LEU A 331 -10.32 -3.88 -7.20
C LEU A 331 -11.21 -5.04 -6.71
N ILE A 332 -10.72 -5.85 -5.76
CA ILE A 332 -11.41 -7.05 -5.25
C ILE A 332 -12.11 -6.73 -3.93
N SER A 333 -13.44 -6.64 -4.01
CA SER A 333 -14.38 -6.55 -2.90
C SER A 333 -14.67 -7.94 -2.31
N GLY A 334 -13.61 -8.61 -1.85
CA GLY A 334 -13.68 -9.95 -1.28
C GLY A 334 -12.36 -10.46 -0.68
N PRO A 335 -12.35 -11.69 -0.15
CA PRO A 335 -11.14 -12.42 0.19
C PRO A 335 -10.39 -12.87 -1.08
N THR A 336 -9.20 -13.42 -0.90
CA THR A 336 -8.36 -13.98 -1.98
C THR A 336 -7.90 -15.38 -1.56
N PRO A 337 -7.85 -16.38 -2.45
CA PRO A 337 -7.50 -17.74 -2.06
C PRO A 337 -6.02 -17.86 -1.66
N LEU A 338 -5.71 -18.93 -0.92
CA LEU A 338 -4.34 -19.33 -0.63
C LEU A 338 -3.66 -19.82 -1.92
N HIS A 339 -2.58 -19.17 -2.32
CA HIS A 339 -1.76 -19.62 -3.45
C HIS A 339 -0.73 -20.62 -2.91
N LEU A 340 -0.99 -21.91 -3.14
CA LEU A 340 -0.16 -23.01 -2.67
C LEU A 340 0.91 -23.34 -3.71
N ILE A 341 2.17 -22.99 -3.40
CA ILE A 341 3.33 -23.33 -4.21
C ILE A 341 3.94 -24.64 -3.70
N GLU A 342 3.80 -25.72 -4.47
CA GLU A 342 4.26 -27.05 -4.09
C GLU A 342 5.19 -27.69 -5.13
N ALA A 343 5.94 -28.72 -4.71
CA ALA A 343 6.76 -29.54 -5.60
C ALA A 343 6.95 -30.95 -5.00
N PRO A 344 7.36 -31.95 -5.81
CA PRO A 344 7.73 -33.27 -5.30
C PRO A 344 8.89 -33.23 -4.29
N THR A 345 9.88 -32.38 -4.53
CA THR A 345 11.17 -32.38 -3.80
C THR A 345 11.63 -30.97 -3.37
N PRO A 346 12.49 -30.89 -2.33
CA PRO A 346 13.24 -29.69 -2.01
C PRO A 346 14.17 -29.26 -3.16
N GLY A 347 14.51 -27.97 -3.22
CA GLY A 347 15.39 -27.43 -4.28
C GLY A 347 14.70 -27.12 -5.61
N SER A 348 13.44 -27.51 -5.80
CA SER A 348 12.64 -27.26 -7.03
C SER A 348 12.26 -25.79 -7.33
N GLY A 349 12.92 -24.80 -6.70
CA GLY A 349 12.71 -23.38 -6.99
C GLY A 349 11.52 -22.68 -6.29
N LYS A 350 10.78 -23.33 -5.40
CA LYS A 350 9.57 -22.74 -4.74
C LYS A 350 9.78 -21.37 -4.12
N GLY A 351 10.80 -21.21 -3.26
CA GLY A 351 11.12 -19.91 -2.66
C GLY A 351 11.59 -18.87 -3.68
N LEU A 352 12.28 -19.30 -4.73
CA LEU A 352 12.66 -18.42 -5.84
C LEU A 352 11.43 -17.97 -6.65
N LEU A 353 10.40 -18.82 -6.77
CA LEU A 353 9.13 -18.43 -7.38
C LEU A 353 8.39 -17.38 -6.55
N VAL A 354 8.36 -17.55 -5.22
CA VAL A 354 7.82 -16.55 -4.28
C VAL A 354 8.51 -15.20 -4.47
N ASP A 355 9.84 -15.19 -4.53
CA ASP A 355 10.62 -13.98 -4.80
C ASP A 355 10.32 -13.39 -6.19
N ALA A 356 10.19 -14.23 -7.22
CA ALA A 356 9.89 -13.81 -8.59
C ALA A 356 8.52 -13.14 -8.74
N VAL A 357 7.46 -13.71 -8.14
CA VAL A 357 6.10 -13.19 -8.30
C VAL A 357 5.75 -12.07 -7.32
N LEU A 358 6.38 -12.00 -6.13
CA LEU A 358 6.07 -10.96 -5.13
C LEU A 358 7.14 -9.88 -4.99
N GLY A 359 8.40 -10.16 -5.35
CA GLY A 359 9.49 -9.17 -5.33
C GLY A 359 9.17 -7.87 -6.09
N PRO A 360 8.53 -7.91 -7.27
CA PRO A 360 8.09 -6.70 -7.96
C PRO A 360 7.26 -5.76 -7.07
N SER A 361 6.23 -6.27 -6.40
CA SER A 361 5.32 -5.46 -5.58
C SER A 361 5.82 -5.16 -4.16
N CYS A 362 6.48 -6.14 -3.53
CA CYS A 362 6.82 -6.11 -2.09
C CYS A 362 8.28 -5.75 -1.82
N GLY A 363 9.10 -5.62 -2.87
CA GLY A 363 10.54 -5.45 -2.73
C GLY A 363 11.13 -6.60 -1.90
N ARG A 364 11.86 -6.26 -0.85
CA ARG A 364 12.51 -7.22 0.06
C ARG A 364 11.64 -7.62 1.26
N SER A 365 10.38 -7.18 1.33
CA SER A 365 9.55 -7.21 2.54
C SER A 365 8.43 -8.27 2.51
N ILE A 366 8.78 -9.55 2.29
CA ILE A 366 7.82 -10.66 2.34
C ILE A 366 7.64 -11.14 3.79
N GLY A 367 6.40 -11.08 4.29
CA GLY A 367 6.06 -11.50 5.66
C GLY A 367 6.02 -13.02 5.81
N LEU A 368 7.15 -13.64 6.16
CA LEU A 368 7.24 -15.08 6.41
C LEU A 368 6.53 -15.48 7.72
N LEU A 369 5.79 -16.59 7.68
CA LEU A 369 5.11 -17.20 8.81
C LEU A 369 5.41 -18.70 8.82
N MET A 370 5.84 -19.23 9.96
CA MET A 370 6.03 -20.68 10.10
C MET A 370 4.69 -21.36 10.39
N GLN A 371 4.52 -22.59 9.92
CA GLN A 371 3.40 -23.45 10.31
C GLN A 371 3.35 -23.67 11.84
N THR A 372 2.15 -23.89 12.38
CA THR A 372 1.92 -24.52 13.69
C THR A 372 0.75 -25.51 13.59
N THR A 373 0.53 -26.29 14.66
CA THR A 373 -0.60 -27.21 14.83
C THR A 373 -1.46 -26.84 16.04
N ASP A 374 -1.14 -25.76 16.74
CA ASP A 374 -1.92 -25.23 17.85
C ASP A 374 -2.81 -24.08 17.35
N GLU A 375 -4.13 -24.24 17.44
CA GLU A 375 -5.11 -23.26 16.94
C GLU A 375 -5.03 -21.91 17.67
N ASP A 376 -4.64 -21.95 18.93
CA ASP A 376 -4.51 -20.78 19.77
C ASP A 376 -3.23 -20.00 19.43
N GLU A 377 -2.17 -20.69 19.02
CA GLU A 377 -0.98 -20.11 18.42
C GLU A 377 -1.24 -19.60 16.99
N TRP A 378 -1.99 -20.34 16.15
CA TRP A 378 -2.43 -19.86 14.84
C TRP A 378 -3.14 -18.52 14.95
N ARG A 379 -4.13 -18.43 15.84
CA ARG A 379 -4.89 -17.19 16.12
C ARG A 379 -3.96 -16.04 16.49
N LYS A 380 -3.07 -16.24 17.48
CA LYS A 380 -2.09 -15.23 17.92
C LYS A 380 -1.17 -14.76 16.77
N ARG A 381 -0.65 -15.71 15.98
CA ARG A 381 0.24 -15.45 14.83
C ARG A 381 -0.47 -14.67 13.72
N LEU A 382 -1.70 -15.07 13.35
CA LEU A 382 -2.50 -14.39 12.33
C LEU A 382 -2.92 -12.99 12.79
N THR A 383 -3.41 -12.84 14.02
CA THR A 383 -3.74 -11.54 14.63
C THR A 383 -2.55 -10.58 14.60
N ALA A 384 -1.34 -11.05 14.91
CA ALA A 384 -0.13 -10.24 14.82
C ALA A 384 0.17 -9.79 13.37
N ARG A 385 0.18 -10.73 12.41
CA ARG A 385 0.49 -10.44 11.00
C ARG A 385 -0.54 -9.56 10.30
N ILE A 386 -1.83 -9.75 10.58
CA ILE A 386 -2.90 -8.88 10.04
C ILE A 386 -2.77 -7.47 10.62
N ARG A 387 -2.45 -7.34 11.92
CA ARG A 387 -2.21 -6.04 12.56
C ARG A 387 -0.99 -5.32 11.98
N GLU A 388 0.06 -6.01 11.54
CA GLU A 388 1.20 -5.39 10.83
C GLU A 388 0.83 -4.71 9.50
N ALA A 389 -0.37 -4.97 8.93
CA ALA A 389 -0.85 -4.39 7.67
C ALA A 389 0.00 -4.72 6.42
N ARG A 390 0.84 -5.77 6.50
CA ARG A 390 1.68 -6.20 5.37
C ARG A 390 0.82 -6.69 4.19
N PRO A 391 1.26 -6.44 2.93
CA PRO A 391 0.51 -6.86 1.75
C PRO A 391 0.46 -8.38 1.55
N VAL A 392 1.40 -9.14 2.12
CA VAL A 392 1.50 -10.61 1.97
C VAL A 392 1.73 -11.28 3.33
N ILE A 393 1.07 -12.42 3.54
CA ILE A 393 1.42 -13.42 4.55
C ILE A 393 1.80 -14.71 3.81
N CYS A 394 3.05 -15.14 3.97
CA CYS A 394 3.59 -16.35 3.34
C CYS A 394 3.83 -17.44 4.40
N ILE A 395 3.04 -18.51 4.37
CA ILE A 395 3.20 -19.69 5.23
C ILE A 395 4.29 -20.58 4.63
N ASP A 396 5.53 -20.41 5.08
CA ASP A 396 6.69 -21.07 4.48
C ASP A 396 6.99 -22.44 5.11
N ASN A 397 7.47 -23.37 4.28
CA ASN A 397 7.94 -24.71 4.64
C ASN A 397 6.91 -25.52 5.45
N ILE A 398 5.71 -25.67 4.89
CA ILE A 398 4.68 -26.59 5.41
C ILE A 398 5.21 -28.02 5.35
N THR A 399 5.23 -28.68 6.50
CA THR A 399 5.81 -30.03 6.71
C THR A 399 4.87 -30.98 7.45
N LYS A 400 3.80 -30.46 8.05
CA LYS A 400 2.70 -31.23 8.65
C LYS A 400 1.42 -31.00 7.84
N PRO A 401 0.38 -31.84 7.97
CA PRO A 401 -0.93 -31.55 7.39
C PRO A 401 -1.39 -30.14 7.74
N LEU A 402 -1.79 -29.35 6.74
CA LEU A 402 -2.38 -28.02 6.99
C LEU A 402 -3.88 -28.19 7.21
N ASP A 403 -4.23 -28.38 8.47
CA ASP A 403 -5.60 -28.37 8.96
C ASP A 403 -5.70 -27.39 10.14
N SER A 404 -6.60 -26.42 10.02
CA SER A 404 -6.87 -25.37 11.01
C SER A 404 -8.15 -24.65 10.64
N GLY A 405 -9.14 -24.69 11.52
CA GLY A 405 -10.39 -23.93 11.39
C GLY A 405 -10.14 -22.43 11.51
N VAL A 406 -9.14 -22.03 12.29
CA VAL A 406 -8.73 -20.62 12.46
C VAL A 406 -8.16 -20.06 11.15
N LEU A 407 -7.28 -20.81 10.47
CA LEU A 407 -6.76 -20.43 9.16
C LEU A 407 -7.85 -20.47 8.08
N ALA A 408 -8.69 -21.51 8.05
CA ALA A 408 -9.81 -21.61 7.10
C ALA A 408 -10.80 -20.44 7.23
N GLY A 409 -11.04 -19.95 8.46
CA GLY A 409 -11.80 -18.73 8.72
C GLY A 409 -11.08 -17.46 8.27
N ALA A 410 -9.77 -17.33 8.52
CA ALA A 410 -8.98 -16.18 8.10
C ALA A 410 -8.92 -16.02 6.56
N LEU A 411 -8.87 -17.14 5.82
CA LEU A 411 -8.82 -17.17 4.36
C LEU A 411 -10.10 -16.66 3.68
N THR A 412 -11.27 -16.73 4.34
CA THR A 412 -12.56 -16.23 3.81
C THR A 412 -13.05 -14.95 4.48
N ALA A 413 -12.44 -14.55 5.60
CA ALA A 413 -12.79 -13.34 6.33
C ALA A 413 -12.54 -12.06 5.51
N ARG A 414 -13.49 -11.11 5.59
CA ARG A 414 -13.29 -9.71 5.15
C ARG A 414 -12.72 -8.84 6.28
N ILE A 415 -13.10 -9.17 7.51
CA ILE A 415 -12.70 -8.53 8.75
C ILE A 415 -12.27 -9.63 9.71
N TRP A 416 -11.11 -9.45 10.32
CA TRP A 416 -10.58 -10.31 11.38
C TRP A 416 -10.84 -9.67 12.73
N GLU A 417 -11.49 -10.40 13.63
CA GLU A 417 -11.77 -9.95 14.99
C GLU A 417 -11.14 -10.89 16.02
N ASP A 418 -10.39 -10.36 16.97
CA ASP A 418 -9.74 -11.12 18.04
C ASP A 418 -9.61 -10.26 19.30
N ARG A 419 -9.50 -10.90 20.46
CA ARG A 419 -9.26 -10.22 21.74
C ARG A 419 -7.77 -10.20 22.04
N LEU A 420 -7.21 -9.00 22.16
CA LEU A 420 -5.79 -8.84 22.51
C LEU A 420 -5.49 -9.46 23.88
N LEU A 421 -4.49 -10.33 23.94
CA LEU A 421 -4.00 -10.93 25.18
C LEU A 421 -3.48 -9.85 26.13
N GLY A 422 -3.89 -9.90 27.39
CA GLY A 422 -3.54 -8.91 28.40
C GLY A 422 -4.34 -7.60 28.31
N ALA A 423 -5.31 -7.47 27.40
CA ALA A 423 -6.18 -6.31 27.26
C ALA A 423 -7.67 -6.70 27.23
N ASN A 424 -8.53 -5.76 27.62
CA ASN A 424 -9.99 -5.90 27.52
C ASN A 424 -10.56 -5.28 26.23
N GLN A 425 -9.77 -5.28 25.15
CA GLN A 425 -10.14 -4.69 23.86
C GLN A 425 -10.18 -5.76 22.77
N THR A 426 -11.30 -5.82 22.05
CA THR A 426 -11.43 -6.55 20.78
C THR A 426 -10.90 -5.66 19.67
N ILE A 427 -9.97 -6.16 18.88
CA ILE A 427 -9.55 -5.49 17.63
C ILE A 427 -10.38 -6.03 16.48
N SER A 428 -10.69 -5.16 15.52
CA SER A 428 -11.42 -5.47 14.30
C SER A 428 -10.64 -4.87 13.14
N LEU A 429 -10.06 -5.72 12.29
CA LEU A 429 -9.06 -5.35 11.28
C LEU A 429 -9.44 -5.87 9.89
N PRO A 430 -9.28 -5.08 8.80
CA PRO A 430 -9.61 -5.54 7.46
C PRO A 430 -8.58 -6.57 6.95
N VAL A 431 -9.06 -7.70 6.42
CA VAL A 431 -8.19 -8.73 5.82
C VAL A 431 -7.85 -8.35 4.38
N ARG A 432 -6.73 -7.62 4.22
CA ARG A 432 -6.24 -7.15 2.92
C ARG A 432 -4.94 -7.80 2.45
N CYS A 433 -4.30 -8.61 3.28
CA CYS A 433 -3.14 -9.42 2.89
C CYS A 433 -3.50 -10.43 1.78
N ILE A 434 -2.47 -10.85 1.07
CA ILE A 434 -2.47 -11.94 0.10
C ILE A 434 -1.85 -13.17 0.77
N TRP A 435 -2.48 -14.32 0.55
CA TRP A 435 -2.11 -15.58 1.19
C TRP A 435 -1.27 -16.44 0.24
N VAL A 436 -0.07 -16.81 0.69
CA VAL A 436 0.84 -17.73 0.00
C VAL A 436 1.25 -18.85 0.94
N ALA A 437 1.44 -20.06 0.42
CA ALA A 437 2.01 -21.18 1.15
C ALA A 437 3.10 -21.87 0.32
N THR A 438 4.14 -22.42 0.96
CA THR A 438 5.13 -23.28 0.30
C THR A 438 5.20 -24.66 0.95
N ALA A 439 5.29 -25.72 0.14
CA ALA A 439 5.27 -27.10 0.63
C ALA A 439 6.02 -28.12 -0.26
N ASN A 440 6.33 -29.29 0.28
CA ASN A 440 6.70 -30.47 -0.51
C ASN A 440 5.58 -31.51 -0.36
N ASN A 441 4.87 -31.85 -1.45
CA ASN A 441 3.68 -32.72 -1.47
C ASN A 441 2.80 -32.60 -0.19
N PRO A 442 2.20 -31.41 0.06
CA PRO A 442 1.42 -31.16 1.27
C PRO A 442 0.20 -32.06 1.39
N THR A 443 -0.14 -32.42 2.63
CA THR A 443 -1.50 -32.85 2.99
C THR A 443 -2.26 -31.63 3.53
N MET A 444 -3.54 -31.48 3.21
CA MET A 444 -4.40 -30.40 3.68
C MET A 444 -5.79 -30.97 3.96
N SER A 445 -6.56 -30.34 4.86
CA SER A 445 -7.99 -30.68 4.97
C SER A 445 -8.80 -30.13 3.80
N THR A 446 -9.93 -30.77 3.50
CA THR A 446 -10.84 -30.38 2.40
C THR A 446 -11.29 -28.91 2.51
N GLU A 447 -11.44 -28.38 3.73
CA GLU A 447 -11.75 -26.97 3.96
C GLU A 447 -10.64 -26.01 3.53
N ILE A 448 -9.37 -26.35 3.79
CA ILE A 448 -8.22 -25.57 3.32
C ILE A 448 -8.03 -25.73 1.81
N ALA A 449 -8.18 -26.95 1.27
CA ALA A 449 -8.06 -27.22 -0.16
C ALA A 449 -9.06 -26.37 -0.98
N ARG A 450 -10.34 -26.37 -0.61
CA ARG A 450 -11.40 -25.55 -1.26
C ARG A 450 -11.18 -24.03 -1.17
N ARG A 451 -10.28 -23.56 -0.30
CA ARG A 451 -9.88 -22.15 -0.13
C ARG A 451 -8.53 -21.82 -0.80
N SER A 452 -7.96 -22.79 -1.53
CA SER A 452 -6.64 -22.72 -2.12
C SER A 452 -6.68 -22.91 -3.64
N ILE A 453 -5.64 -22.41 -4.32
CA ILE A 453 -5.32 -22.74 -5.71
C ILE A 453 -3.87 -23.26 -5.77
N ARG A 454 -3.63 -24.27 -6.60
CA ARG A 454 -2.32 -24.95 -6.70
C ARG A 454 -1.43 -24.34 -7.77
N ILE A 455 -0.15 -24.16 -7.42
CA ILE A 455 0.99 -23.89 -8.30
C ILE A 455 2.01 -25.01 -8.07
N ARG A 456 1.95 -26.07 -8.88
CA ARG A 456 2.85 -27.22 -8.79
C ARG A 456 4.04 -27.07 -9.71
N LEU A 457 5.23 -27.22 -9.13
CA LEU A 457 6.52 -27.28 -9.83
C LEU A 457 7.01 -28.72 -9.89
N ASP A 458 7.27 -29.25 -11.10
CA ASP A 458 7.83 -30.58 -11.31
C ASP A 458 9.06 -30.53 -12.24
N PRO A 459 10.29 -30.54 -11.68
CA PRO A 459 11.53 -30.45 -12.46
C PRO A 459 11.88 -31.66 -13.33
N ASP A 460 11.15 -32.77 -13.25
CA ASP A 460 11.46 -34.06 -13.92
C ASP A 460 12.90 -34.56 -13.68
N THR A 461 13.43 -34.36 -12.47
CA THR A 461 14.78 -34.81 -12.06
C THR A 461 14.90 -35.05 -10.56
N ASP A 462 15.77 -35.97 -10.16
CA ASP A 462 16.06 -36.30 -8.75
C ASP A 462 16.85 -35.21 -8.01
N ARG A 463 17.59 -34.37 -8.76
CA ARG A 463 18.49 -33.33 -8.23
C ARG A 463 18.22 -31.96 -8.88
N PRO A 464 17.04 -31.36 -8.65
CA PRO A 464 16.67 -30.10 -9.30
C PRO A 464 17.61 -28.93 -9.01
N TRP A 465 18.34 -28.96 -7.89
CA TRP A 465 19.37 -27.98 -7.53
C TRP A 465 20.67 -28.07 -8.36
N LEU A 466 20.81 -29.06 -9.26
CA LEU A 466 21.93 -29.19 -10.20
C LEU A 466 21.57 -28.76 -11.63
N ARG A 467 20.33 -28.29 -11.87
CA ARG A 467 19.94 -27.73 -13.17
C ARG A 467 20.81 -26.52 -13.52
N ASP A 468 21.13 -26.38 -14.80
CA ASP A 468 21.86 -25.27 -15.38
C ASP A 468 21.13 -24.74 -16.62
N GLY A 469 21.80 -23.89 -17.43
CA GLY A 469 21.23 -23.34 -18.66
C GLY A 469 20.16 -22.25 -18.49
N PHE A 470 19.93 -21.77 -17.26
CA PHE A 470 18.97 -20.70 -16.96
C PHE A 470 19.25 -19.42 -17.77
N LYS A 471 18.19 -18.83 -18.30
CA LYS A 471 18.18 -17.55 -19.00
C LYS A 471 18.69 -16.40 -18.13
N HIS A 472 18.39 -16.46 -16.83
CA HIS A 472 18.87 -15.52 -15.82
C HIS A 472 19.59 -16.28 -14.69
N PRO A 473 20.94 -16.43 -14.75
CA PRO A 473 21.71 -17.18 -13.75
C PRO A 473 21.59 -16.62 -12.31
N ASP A 474 21.48 -15.31 -12.17
CA ASP A 474 21.02 -14.66 -10.93
C ASP A 474 19.66 -13.98 -11.19
N LEU A 475 18.60 -14.78 -11.10
CA LEU A 475 17.25 -14.28 -11.26
C LEU A 475 16.88 -13.22 -10.21
N ARG A 476 17.43 -13.28 -8.98
CA ARG A 476 17.12 -12.29 -7.92
C ARG A 476 17.75 -10.93 -8.23
N GLY A 477 19.02 -10.92 -8.61
CA GLY A 477 19.69 -9.73 -9.10
C GLY A 477 18.96 -9.13 -10.30
N TRP A 478 18.57 -9.98 -11.26
CA TRP A 478 17.80 -9.54 -12.43
C TRP A 478 16.43 -8.94 -12.08
N ILE A 479 15.70 -9.52 -11.11
CA ILE A 479 14.43 -8.97 -10.59
C ILE A 479 14.65 -7.60 -9.93
N ASP A 480 15.68 -7.46 -9.09
CA ASP A 480 16.00 -6.17 -8.45
C ASP A 480 16.35 -5.10 -9.49
N GLU A 481 17.09 -5.44 -10.55
CA GLU A 481 17.45 -4.55 -11.67
C GLU A 481 16.24 -4.17 -12.54
N HIS A 482 15.38 -5.13 -12.89
CA HIS A 482 14.24 -4.93 -13.81
C HIS A 482 12.91 -4.70 -13.08
N ARG A 483 12.94 -4.45 -11.76
CA ARG A 483 11.75 -4.32 -10.90
C ARG A 483 10.72 -3.34 -11.46
N GLY A 484 11.19 -2.19 -11.96
CA GLY A 484 10.33 -1.18 -12.60
C GLY A 484 9.58 -1.69 -13.82
N GLU A 485 10.24 -2.50 -14.66
CA GLU A 485 9.65 -3.09 -15.86
C GLU A 485 8.68 -4.22 -15.53
N LEU A 486 8.98 -5.03 -14.50
CA LEU A 486 8.09 -6.08 -13.99
C LEU A 486 6.80 -5.48 -13.40
N VAL A 487 6.92 -4.39 -12.63
CA VAL A 487 5.75 -3.63 -12.14
C VAL A 487 4.99 -3.02 -13.31
N TRP A 488 5.66 -2.38 -14.27
CA TRP A 488 5.03 -1.85 -15.48
C TRP A 488 4.25 -2.92 -16.24
N ALA A 489 4.79 -4.13 -16.39
CA ALA A 489 4.12 -5.22 -17.08
C ALA A 489 2.84 -5.65 -16.35
N ALA A 490 2.90 -5.85 -15.03
CA ALA A 490 1.74 -6.20 -14.22
C ALA A 490 0.63 -5.13 -14.27
N LEU A 491 1.01 -3.85 -14.16
CA LEU A 491 0.07 -2.73 -14.26
C LEU A 491 -0.53 -2.63 -15.66
N THR A 492 0.25 -2.85 -16.72
CA THR A 492 -0.20 -2.85 -18.12
C THR A 492 -1.26 -3.92 -18.38
N LEU A 493 -1.11 -5.13 -17.83
CA LEU A 493 -2.14 -6.18 -17.96
C LEU A 493 -3.45 -5.80 -17.26
N ILE A 494 -3.39 -5.07 -16.14
CA ILE A 494 -4.59 -4.56 -15.46
C ILE A 494 -5.22 -3.39 -16.27
N CYS A 495 -4.41 -2.46 -16.77
CA CYS A 495 -4.88 -1.33 -17.59
C CYS A 495 -5.66 -1.79 -18.82
N VAL A 496 -5.20 -2.81 -19.56
CA VAL A 496 -5.95 -3.31 -20.73
C VAL A 496 -7.29 -3.94 -20.33
N TRP A 497 -7.37 -4.67 -19.21
CA TRP A 497 -8.62 -5.22 -18.70
C TRP A 497 -9.62 -4.13 -18.28
N ILE A 498 -9.14 -3.06 -17.64
CA ILE A 498 -9.97 -1.90 -17.30
C ILE A 498 -10.44 -1.16 -18.57
N ALA A 499 -9.54 -0.96 -19.54
CA ALA A 499 -9.81 -0.28 -20.81
C ALA A 499 -10.69 -1.08 -21.78
N THR A 500 -10.98 -2.35 -21.48
CA THR A 500 -11.88 -3.23 -22.26
C THR A 500 -13.22 -3.47 -21.54
N ASP A 501 -13.60 -2.57 -20.62
CA ASP A 501 -14.82 -2.61 -19.81
C ASP A 501 -14.93 -3.83 -18.87
N ARG A 502 -13.78 -4.28 -18.34
CA ARG A 502 -13.67 -5.30 -17.27
C ARG A 502 -14.40 -6.62 -17.60
N PRO A 503 -14.11 -7.26 -18.75
CA PRO A 503 -14.81 -8.46 -19.17
C PRO A 503 -14.57 -9.59 -18.17
N ARG A 504 -15.62 -10.38 -17.90
CA ARG A 504 -15.53 -11.57 -17.05
C ARG A 504 -14.88 -12.73 -17.80
N PRO A 505 -14.08 -13.58 -17.13
CA PRO A 505 -13.51 -14.77 -17.74
C PRO A 505 -14.59 -15.82 -18.03
N GLN A 506 -14.36 -16.65 -19.03
CA GLN A 506 -15.19 -17.82 -19.36
C GLN A 506 -14.78 -19.05 -18.55
N VAL A 507 -14.69 -18.90 -17.22
CA VAL A 507 -14.39 -20.00 -16.28
C VAL A 507 -15.44 -20.07 -15.18
N LYS A 508 -15.63 -21.24 -14.58
CA LYS A 508 -16.43 -21.36 -13.36
C LYS A 508 -15.66 -20.65 -12.23
N PRO A 509 -16.24 -19.65 -11.54
CA PRO A 509 -15.55 -18.96 -10.46
C PRO A 509 -15.33 -19.89 -9.26
N LEU A 510 -14.27 -19.63 -8.50
CA LEU A 510 -14.00 -20.30 -7.24
C LEU A 510 -15.00 -19.82 -6.17
N GLY A 511 -15.69 -20.75 -5.50
CA GLY A 511 -16.74 -20.44 -4.53
C GLY A 511 -16.21 -19.70 -3.30
N SER A 512 -16.91 -18.66 -2.84
CA SER A 512 -16.44 -17.66 -1.85
C SER A 512 -15.36 -16.68 -2.34
N TYR A 513 -14.85 -16.87 -3.56
CA TYR A 513 -13.78 -16.07 -4.18
C TYR A 513 -14.21 -15.62 -5.59
N GLU A 514 -15.51 -15.40 -5.81
CA GLU A 514 -16.09 -15.10 -7.12
C GLU A 514 -15.55 -13.78 -7.68
N ASP A 515 -15.44 -12.76 -6.84
CA ASP A 515 -14.95 -11.44 -7.22
C ASP A 515 -13.45 -11.46 -7.57
N TRP A 516 -12.64 -12.19 -6.80
CA TRP A 516 -11.24 -12.47 -7.13
C TRP A 516 -11.14 -13.23 -8.47
N SER A 517 -12.00 -14.23 -8.69
CA SER A 517 -12.04 -15.01 -9.92
C SER A 517 -12.40 -14.15 -11.13
N PHE A 518 -13.33 -13.20 -10.98
CA PHE A 518 -13.72 -12.29 -12.05
C PHE A 518 -12.63 -11.26 -12.38
N VAL A 519 -12.02 -10.64 -11.38
CA VAL A 519 -10.95 -9.64 -11.57
C VAL A 519 -9.71 -10.31 -12.16
N ILE A 520 -9.13 -11.29 -11.46
CA ILE A 520 -7.86 -11.90 -11.87
C ILE A 520 -8.03 -12.74 -13.14
N GLY A 521 -9.08 -13.58 -13.21
CA GLY A 521 -9.35 -14.34 -14.41
C GLY A 521 -9.67 -13.46 -15.62
N GLY A 522 -10.36 -12.33 -15.42
CA GLY A 522 -10.62 -11.35 -16.46
C GLY A 522 -9.33 -10.71 -16.99
N ILE A 523 -8.43 -10.29 -16.10
CA ILE A 523 -7.11 -9.77 -16.46
C ILE A 523 -6.31 -10.81 -17.25
N LEU A 524 -6.24 -12.05 -16.77
CA LEU A 524 -5.53 -13.14 -17.45
C LEU A 524 -6.16 -13.48 -18.81
N ALA A 525 -7.48 -13.47 -18.94
CA ALA A 525 -8.17 -13.72 -20.19
C ALA A 525 -7.91 -12.63 -21.24
N VAL A 526 -7.95 -11.34 -20.87
CA VAL A 526 -7.60 -10.22 -21.77
C VAL A 526 -6.11 -10.22 -22.11
N ALA A 527 -5.25 -10.56 -21.15
CA ALA A 527 -3.83 -10.80 -21.38
C ALA A 527 -3.57 -12.08 -22.21
N GLY A 528 -4.57 -12.91 -22.48
CA GLY A 528 -4.45 -14.17 -23.23
C GLY A 528 -3.52 -15.21 -22.57
N VAL A 529 -3.53 -15.26 -21.23
CA VAL A 529 -2.86 -16.28 -20.41
C VAL A 529 -3.85 -17.45 -20.18
N PRO A 530 -3.63 -18.63 -20.78
CA PRO A 530 -4.55 -19.77 -20.67
C PRO A 530 -4.44 -20.48 -19.31
N GLY A 531 -5.35 -21.41 -19.03
CA GLY A 531 -5.23 -22.36 -17.91
C GLY A 531 -5.76 -21.89 -16.55
N PHE A 532 -6.20 -20.65 -16.38
CA PHE A 532 -6.70 -20.15 -15.09
C PHE A 532 -7.82 -21.04 -14.50
N LEU A 533 -7.63 -21.52 -13.27
CA LEU A 533 -8.49 -22.49 -12.55
C LEU A 533 -8.64 -23.88 -13.21
N GLY A 534 -7.83 -24.22 -14.21
CA GLY A 534 -7.92 -25.50 -14.93
C GLY A 534 -7.58 -26.74 -14.10
N ASN A 535 -6.71 -26.61 -13.08
CA ASN A 535 -6.27 -27.71 -12.23
C ASN A 535 -7.12 -27.91 -10.95
N LEU A 536 -8.22 -27.16 -10.74
CA LEU A 536 -8.98 -27.22 -9.48
C LEU A 536 -9.57 -28.59 -9.18
N SER A 537 -10.17 -29.27 -10.17
CA SER A 537 -10.80 -30.59 -9.96
C SER A 537 -9.77 -31.63 -9.52
N GLU A 538 -8.64 -31.71 -10.23
CA GLU A 538 -7.51 -32.60 -9.90
C GLU A 538 -6.95 -32.32 -8.50
N PHE A 539 -6.75 -31.04 -8.16
CA PHE A 539 -6.24 -30.62 -6.86
C PHE A 539 -7.20 -30.96 -5.70
N TYR A 540 -8.51 -30.81 -5.91
CA TYR A 540 -9.51 -31.16 -4.90
C TYR A 540 -9.67 -32.66 -4.74
N GLU A 541 -9.72 -33.42 -5.85
CA GLU A 541 -9.76 -34.89 -5.80
C GLU A 541 -8.55 -35.47 -5.08
N ALA A 542 -7.34 -34.93 -5.32
CA ALA A 542 -6.12 -35.33 -4.60
C ALA A 542 -6.12 -34.97 -3.10
N SER A 543 -7.02 -34.09 -2.64
CA SER A 543 -7.12 -33.65 -1.24
C SER A 543 -8.33 -34.25 -0.50
N ASP A 544 -9.28 -34.86 -1.21
CA ASP A 544 -10.60 -35.22 -0.68
C ASP A 544 -10.67 -36.68 -0.20
N SER A 545 -9.77 -37.06 0.71
CA SER A 545 -9.75 -38.42 1.28
C SER A 545 -11.05 -38.79 2.01
N GLU A 546 -11.77 -37.81 2.55
CA GLU A 546 -13.12 -38.01 3.11
C GLU A 546 -14.18 -38.16 2.02
N GLY A 547 -14.13 -37.37 0.94
CA GLY A 547 -15.05 -37.52 -0.19
C GLY A 547 -14.87 -38.84 -0.93
N ASP A 548 -13.66 -39.40 -0.98
CA ASP A 548 -13.41 -40.76 -1.45
C ASP A 548 -14.03 -41.81 -0.51
N ALA A 549 -13.89 -41.64 0.81
CA ALA A 549 -14.55 -42.48 1.81
C ALA A 549 -16.08 -42.48 1.64
N TRP A 550 -16.68 -41.29 1.52
CA TRP A 550 -18.11 -41.12 1.31
C TRP A 550 -18.58 -41.63 -0.05
N ARG A 551 -17.81 -41.43 -1.14
CA ARG A 551 -18.12 -41.99 -2.45
C ARG A 551 -18.11 -43.51 -2.42
N ALA A 552 -17.10 -44.13 -1.81
CA ALA A 552 -17.03 -45.58 -1.63
C ALA A 552 -18.23 -46.12 -0.83
N LEU A 553 -18.57 -45.49 0.30
CA LEU A 553 -19.72 -45.87 1.13
C LEU A 553 -21.06 -45.69 0.41
N VAL A 554 -21.27 -44.58 -0.30
CA VAL A 554 -22.51 -44.34 -1.07
C VAL A 554 -22.63 -45.29 -2.25
N SER A 555 -21.53 -45.65 -2.91
CA SER A 555 -21.52 -46.67 -3.96
C SER A 555 -21.87 -48.05 -3.39
N ALA A 556 -21.24 -48.48 -2.30
CA ALA A 556 -21.54 -49.75 -1.66
C ALA A 556 -22.98 -49.83 -1.11
N TRP A 557 -23.50 -48.72 -0.56
CA TRP A 557 -24.91 -48.60 -0.19
C TRP A 557 -25.82 -48.77 -1.41
N ALA A 558 -25.57 -48.02 -2.49
CA ALA A 558 -26.37 -48.10 -3.71
C ALA A 558 -26.35 -49.51 -4.34
N GLU A 559 -25.22 -50.22 -4.29
CA GLU A 559 -25.12 -51.62 -4.74
C GLU A 559 -25.92 -52.59 -3.86
N GLN A 560 -25.81 -52.48 -2.53
CA GLN A 560 -26.44 -53.43 -1.60
C GLN A 560 -27.94 -53.18 -1.41
N PHE A 561 -28.39 -51.93 -1.39
CA PHE A 561 -29.77 -51.56 -1.01
C PHE A 561 -30.52 -50.76 -2.09
N GLY A 562 -29.84 -50.25 -3.13
CA GLY A 562 -30.46 -49.46 -4.20
C GLY A 562 -31.03 -48.13 -3.69
N GLN A 563 -32.24 -47.78 -4.13
CA GLN A 563 -32.95 -46.56 -3.71
C GLN A 563 -33.82 -46.76 -2.44
N LYS A 564 -33.61 -47.83 -1.68
CA LYS A 564 -34.40 -48.10 -0.45
C LYS A 564 -33.87 -47.27 0.72
N SER A 565 -34.79 -46.67 1.48
CA SER A 565 -34.47 -46.14 2.81
C SER A 565 -34.04 -47.26 3.74
N VAL A 566 -32.90 -47.08 4.42
CA VAL A 566 -32.30 -48.02 5.38
C VAL A 566 -31.93 -47.28 6.67
N ALA A 567 -31.73 -48.01 7.77
CA ALA A 567 -31.30 -47.40 9.03
C ALA A 567 -29.78 -47.16 9.02
N ALA A 568 -29.30 -46.20 9.83
CA ALA A 568 -27.86 -45.96 9.99
C ALA A 568 -27.11 -47.21 10.51
N ALA A 569 -27.79 -48.07 11.28
CA ALA A 569 -27.25 -49.35 11.74
C ALA A 569 -26.96 -50.34 10.60
N ASP A 570 -27.71 -50.28 9.48
CA ASP A 570 -27.50 -51.14 8.31
C ASP A 570 -26.31 -50.66 7.45
N LEU A 571 -25.96 -49.37 7.54
CA LEU A 571 -24.84 -48.75 6.82
C LEU A 571 -23.52 -48.81 7.59
N PHE A 572 -23.56 -48.97 8.91
CA PHE A 572 -22.36 -49.03 9.75
C PHE A 572 -21.37 -50.16 9.35
N PRO A 573 -21.81 -51.39 9.03
CA PRO A 573 -20.90 -52.45 8.56
C PRO A 573 -20.17 -52.07 7.27
N LEU A 574 -20.88 -51.49 6.28
CA LEU A 574 -20.27 -51.02 5.02
C LEU A 574 -19.21 -49.95 5.27
N ALA A 575 -19.48 -49.02 6.19
CA ALA A 575 -18.54 -47.95 6.52
C ALA A 575 -17.27 -48.51 7.20
N VAL A 576 -17.40 -49.52 8.07
CA VAL A 576 -16.26 -50.22 8.69
C VAL A 576 -15.48 -51.06 7.68
N GLU A 577 -16.15 -51.81 6.80
CA GLU A 577 -15.49 -52.65 5.77
C GLU A 577 -14.72 -51.83 4.75
N SER A 578 -15.16 -50.60 4.45
CA SER A 578 -14.44 -49.70 3.54
C SER A 578 -13.03 -49.31 4.03
N GLN A 579 -12.77 -49.40 5.34
CA GLN A 579 -11.57 -48.87 6.01
C GLN A 579 -11.28 -47.37 5.79
N CYS A 580 -12.18 -46.64 5.14
CA CYS A 580 -11.98 -45.23 4.77
C CYS A 580 -12.38 -44.25 5.89
N PHE A 581 -12.92 -44.75 7.01
CA PHE A 581 -13.38 -43.96 8.15
C PHE A 581 -12.69 -44.41 9.45
N ASP A 582 -12.17 -43.45 10.22
CA ASP A 582 -11.40 -43.71 11.44
C ASP A 582 -12.29 -43.71 12.69
N PHE A 583 -12.95 -44.84 12.96
CA PHE A 583 -13.85 -45.02 14.11
C PHE A 583 -13.15 -45.17 15.47
N LYS A 584 -12.05 -44.43 15.72
CA LYS A 584 -11.19 -44.57 16.91
C LYS A 584 -11.88 -44.38 18.26
N ASP A 585 -13.01 -43.67 18.30
CA ASP A 585 -13.89 -43.59 19.46
C ASP A 585 -15.25 -44.30 19.20
N ALA A 586 -15.21 -45.62 19.04
CA ALA A 586 -16.39 -46.50 18.95
C ALA A 586 -17.27 -46.54 20.24
N GLY A 587 -17.14 -45.54 21.13
CA GLY A 587 -17.88 -45.40 22.39
C GLY A 587 -19.14 -44.52 22.29
N GLN A 588 -19.29 -43.67 21.26
CA GLN A 588 -20.45 -42.78 21.12
C GLN A 588 -21.43 -43.24 20.03
N ARG A 589 -22.03 -44.40 20.32
CA ARG A 589 -23.44 -44.79 20.07
C ARG A 589 -24.11 -44.31 18.77
N ALA A 590 -24.46 -45.29 17.96
CA ALA A 590 -25.73 -45.27 17.25
C ALA A 590 -26.89 -45.02 18.24
N ALA A 591 -27.74 -44.03 17.91
CA ALA A 591 -29.02 -43.72 18.53
C ALA A 591 -29.94 -43.14 17.45
#